data_AF-A0A2S8VAS2-F1
#
_entry.id   AF-A0A2S8VAS2-F1
#
_cell.length_a   1.000
_cell.length_b   1.000
_cell.length_c   1.000
_cell.angle_alpha   90.00
_cell.angle_beta   90.00
_cell.angle_gamma   90.00
#
_symmetry.space_group_name_H-M   'P 1'
#
loop_
_entity.id
_entity.type
_entity.pdbx_description
1 polymer ?
#
loop_
_entity_poly.entity_id
_entity_poly.type
_entity_poly.pdbx_seq_one_letter_code
_entity_poly.pdbx_strand_id
1 'polypeptide(L)'
;MPNVTIYIPSAQMPSDERLAELSGDCINLCTGILAAALENIHVIYVGVRHGHGHPVFAEVQYRLETFRTPPVMNRFMDALDDAITRCTDLKARIRCFGYAAPNIHARN
;
A
#
# COMPACT_ATOMS: atom_id res chain seq x y z
N MET A 1 4.74 -10.50 4.19
CA MET A 1 4.05 -10.61 2.90
C MET A 1 3.00 -9.52 2.70
N PRO A 2 3.31 -8.21 2.80
CA PRO A 2 2.39 -7.17 2.34
C PRO A 2 2.47 -7.01 0.82
N ASN A 3 1.33 -7.02 0.15
CA ASN A 3 1.18 -6.52 -1.21
C ASN A 3 0.47 -5.17 -1.15
N VAL A 4 1.10 -4.13 -1.64
CA VAL A 4 0.56 -2.77 -1.73
C VAL A 4 0.28 -2.49 -3.19
N THR A 5 -1.00 -2.42 -3.57
CA THR A 5 -1.42 -2.06 -4.93
C THR A 5 -2.07 -0.70 -4.91
N ILE A 6 -1.53 0.24 -5.67
CA ILE A 6 -2.02 1.63 -5.74
C ILE A 6 -2.59 1.86 -7.14
N TYR A 7 -3.90 2.02 -7.20
CA TYR A 7 -4.65 2.31 -8.40
C TYR A 7 -4.76 3.82 -8.56
N ILE A 8 -4.20 4.36 -9.65
CA ILE A 8 -4.10 5.79 -9.92
C ILE A 8 -4.75 6.08 -11.28
N PRO A 9 -5.51 7.16 -11.47
CA PRO A 9 -6.08 7.48 -12.77
C PRO A 9 -4.95 7.64 -13.79
N SER A 10 -5.00 6.95 -14.93
CA SER A 10 -3.87 6.92 -15.88
C SER A 10 -3.43 8.32 -16.33
N ALA A 11 -4.37 9.28 -16.43
CA ALA A 11 -4.09 10.66 -16.81
C ALA A 11 -3.44 11.50 -15.69
N GLN A 12 -3.40 11.00 -14.46
CA GLN A 12 -2.82 11.65 -13.28
C GLN A 12 -1.73 10.77 -12.64
N MET A 13 -1.18 9.80 -13.40
CA MET A 13 -0.05 9.00 -12.93
C MET A 13 1.15 9.93 -12.69
N PRO A 14 1.81 9.87 -11.52
CA PRO A 14 3.03 10.64 -11.26
C PRO A 14 4.17 10.24 -12.19
N SER A 15 5.25 11.03 -12.17
CA SER A 15 6.50 10.65 -12.82
C SER A 15 7.12 9.41 -12.17
N ASP A 16 7.97 8.71 -12.92
CA ASP A 16 8.70 7.54 -12.42
C ASP A 16 9.53 7.85 -11.16
N GLU A 17 10.09 9.06 -11.06
CA GLU A 17 10.82 9.51 -9.86
C GLU A 17 9.91 9.56 -8.63
N ARG A 18 8.69 10.09 -8.77
CA ARG A 18 7.71 10.16 -7.68
C ARG A 18 7.14 8.79 -7.34
N LEU A 19 6.98 7.91 -8.33
CA LEU A 19 6.62 6.51 -8.09
C LEU A 19 7.74 5.74 -7.38
N ALA A 20 9.00 6.00 -7.69
CA ALA A 20 10.14 5.41 -7.00
C ALA A 20 10.24 5.91 -5.54
N GLU A 21 10.00 7.20 -5.29
CA GLU A 21 9.89 7.77 -3.95
C GLU A 21 8.77 7.08 -3.14
N LEU A 22 7.57 6.99 -3.71
CA LEU A 22 6.43 6.32 -3.08
C LEU A 22 6.68 4.82 -2.85
N SER A 23 7.42 4.16 -3.74
CA SER A 23 7.82 2.76 -3.57
C SER A 23 8.75 2.61 -2.36
N GLY A 24 9.72 3.51 -2.21
CA GLY A 24 10.60 3.57 -1.05
C GLY A 24 9.83 3.77 0.25
N ASP A 25 8.85 4.68 0.26
CA ASP A 25 7.98 4.89 1.42
C ASP A 25 7.19 3.62 1.76
N CYS A 26 6.56 2.98 0.77
CA CYS A 26 5.80 1.75 0.98
C CYS A 26 6.67 0.64 1.58
N ILE A 27 7.91 0.48 1.09
CA ILE A 27 8.88 -0.47 1.62
C ILE A 27 9.24 -0.13 3.08
N ASN A 28 9.53 1.13 3.39
CA ASN A 28 9.89 1.58 4.73
C ASN A 28 8.73 1.40 5.72
N LEU A 29 7.50 1.70 5.31
CA LEU A 29 6.31 1.49 6.14
C LEU A 29 6.04 0.00 6.38
N CYS A 30 6.20 -0.83 5.36
CA CYS A 30 6.01 -2.28 5.47
C CYS A 30 7.09 -2.93 6.35
N THR A 31 8.37 -2.57 6.19
CA THR A 31 9.46 -3.11 7.01
C THR A 31 9.43 -2.56 8.44
N GLY A 32 9.20 -1.26 8.61
CA GLY A 32 9.25 -0.56 9.90
C GLY A 32 8.00 -0.74 10.76
N ILE A 33 6.80 -0.52 10.20
CA ILE A 33 5.55 -0.55 10.97
C ILE A 33 4.93 -1.96 10.96
N LEU A 34 4.88 -2.60 9.79
CA LEU A 34 4.29 -3.93 9.67
C LEU A 34 5.28 -5.06 9.97
N ALA A 35 6.56 -4.75 10.28
CA ALA A 35 7.62 -5.72 10.52
C ALA A 35 7.66 -6.82 9.45
N ALA A 36 7.50 -6.44 8.18
CA ALA A 36 7.63 -7.35 7.06
C ALA A 36 9.10 -7.50 6.66
N ALA A 37 9.53 -8.71 6.33
CA ALA A 37 10.82 -8.90 5.68
C ALA A 37 10.76 -8.35 4.24
N LEU A 38 11.86 -7.73 3.79
CA LEU A 38 11.92 -6.97 2.55
C LEU A 38 11.55 -7.80 1.32
N GLU A 39 12.07 -9.03 1.25
CA GLU A 39 11.83 -9.98 0.17
C GLU A 39 10.36 -10.40 0.03
N ASN A 40 9.54 -10.11 1.03
CA ASN A 40 8.12 -10.43 1.06
C ASN A 40 7.23 -9.21 0.77
N ILE A 41 7.80 -8.08 0.33
CA ILE A 41 7.04 -6.86 0.04
C ILE A 41 6.89 -6.73 -1.48
N HIS A 42 5.66 -6.49 -1.93
CA HIS A 42 5.38 -6.17 -3.32
C HIS A 42 4.66 -4.82 -3.39
N VAL A 43 5.19 -3.89 -4.19
CA VAL A 43 4.55 -2.60 -4.47
C VAL A 43 4.19 -2.53 -5.96
N ILE A 44 2.93 -2.24 -6.27
CA ILE A 44 2.38 -2.28 -7.63
C ILE A 44 1.61 -0.99 -7.89
N TYR A 45 1.80 -0.42 -9.08
CA TYR A 45 1.00 0.70 -9.57
C TYR A 45 0.14 0.27 -10.75
N VAL A 46 -1.15 0.63 -10.72
CA VAL A 46 -2.10 0.30 -11.78
C VAL A 46 -2.75 1.57 -12.29
N GLY A 47 -2.55 1.88 -13.57
CA GLY A 47 -3.27 2.94 -14.25
C GLY A 47 -4.73 2.54 -14.48
N VAL A 48 -5.68 3.35 -14.02
CA VAL A 48 -7.12 3.06 -14.16
C VAL A 48 -7.89 4.16 -14.87
N ARG A 49 -9.02 3.77 -15.48
CA ARG A 49 -10.08 4.72 -15.85
C ARG A 49 -11.02 4.86 -14.67
N HIS A 50 -10.88 5.96 -13.93
CA HIS A 50 -11.67 6.21 -12.73
C HIS A 50 -13.14 6.52 -13.06
N GLY A 51 -14.06 5.91 -12.32
CA GLY A 51 -15.50 6.19 -12.40
C GLY A 51 -15.97 7.15 -11.30
N HIS A 52 -16.04 6.67 -10.06
CA HIS A 52 -16.53 7.42 -8.91
C HIS A 52 -15.77 7.07 -7.62
N GLY A 53 -15.61 8.05 -6.72
CA GLY A 53 -14.92 7.90 -5.44
C GLY A 53 -13.67 8.78 -5.34
N HIS A 54 -12.76 8.39 -4.45
CA HIS A 54 -11.44 9.03 -4.36
C HIS A 54 -10.59 8.64 -5.57
N PRO A 55 -9.80 9.59 -6.13
CA PRO A 55 -9.04 9.37 -7.35
C PRO A 55 -8.02 8.24 -7.20
N VAL A 56 -7.40 8.08 -6.03
CA VAL A 56 -6.50 6.96 -5.73
C VAL A 56 -7.23 5.91 -4.88
N PHE A 57 -7.06 4.64 -5.22
CA PHE A 57 -7.42 3.53 -4.35
C PHE A 57 -6.15 2.74 -3.99
N ALA A 58 -5.88 2.54 -2.71
CA ALA A 58 -4.78 1.73 -2.25
C ALA A 58 -5.32 0.47 -1.55
N GLU A 59 -4.94 -0.67 -2.08
CA GLU A 59 -5.24 -1.98 -1.51
C GLU A 59 -3.98 -2.56 -0.88
N VAL A 60 -4.08 -2.92 0.40
CA VAL A 60 -2.99 -3.54 1.14
C VAL A 60 -3.41 -4.91 1.62
N GLN A 61 -2.88 -5.96 1.02
CA GLN A 61 -3.11 -7.33 1.44
C GLN A 61 -1.95 -7.79 2.31
N TYR A 62 -2.21 -8.39 3.46
CA TYR A 62 -1.13 -8.78 4.39
C TYR A 62 -1.49 -10.02 5.22
N ARG A 63 -0.47 -10.69 5.75
CA ARG A 63 -0.65 -11.78 6.72
C ARG A 63 -1.02 -11.22 8.09
N LEU A 64 -2.02 -11.80 8.76
CA LEU A 64 -2.32 -11.47 10.14
C LEU A 64 -1.19 -11.95 11.05
N GLU A 65 -0.80 -11.08 11.99
CA GLU A 65 0.20 -11.35 13.01
C GLU A 65 -0.25 -10.70 14.31
N THR A 66 0.13 -11.27 15.45
CA THR A 66 -0.30 -10.77 16.78
C THR A 66 0.15 -9.34 17.05
N PHE A 67 1.28 -8.91 16.47
CA PHE A 67 1.81 -7.56 16.60
C PHE A 67 1.22 -6.55 15.61
N ARG A 68 0.48 -6.98 14.57
CA ARG A 68 -0.21 -6.09 13.61
C ARG A 68 -1.60 -5.72 14.13
N THR A 69 -1.63 -5.10 15.29
CA THR A 69 -2.86 -4.70 15.99
C THR A 69 -3.60 -3.57 15.27
N PRO A 70 -4.89 -3.32 15.56
CA PRO A 70 -5.61 -2.21 14.94
C PRO A 70 -4.93 -0.84 15.07
N PRO A 71 -4.34 -0.46 16.24
CA PRO A 71 -3.55 0.77 16.33
C PRO A 71 -2.31 0.79 15.43
N VAL A 72 -1.62 -0.33 15.27
CA VAL A 72 -0.48 -0.45 14.34
C VAL A 72 -0.95 -0.26 12.90
N MET A 73 -2.06 -0.88 12.53
CA MET A 73 -2.63 -0.74 11.19
C MET A 73 -3.12 0.68 10.90
N ASN A 74 -3.72 1.37 11.88
CA ASN A 74 -4.12 2.77 11.72
C ASN A 74 -2.91 3.67 11.46
N ARG A 75 -1.84 3.54 12.25
CA ARG A 75 -0.60 4.30 12.00
C ARG A 75 0.01 4.02 10.63
N PHE A 76 -0.04 2.77 10.19
CA PHE A 76 0.39 2.40 8.84
C PHE A 76 -0.47 3.07 7.77
N MET A 77 -1.80 3.07 7.92
CA MET A 77 -2.72 3.69 6.97
C MET A 77 -2.57 5.21 6.91
N ASP A 78 -2.41 5.88 8.06
CA ASP A 78 -2.19 7.33 8.13
C ASP A 78 -0.90 7.71 7.39
N ALA A 79 0.20 7.01 7.68
CA ALA A 79 1.49 7.27 7.03
C ALA A 79 1.49 6.92 5.53
N LEU A 80 0.72 5.90 5.12
CA LEU A 80 0.54 5.58 3.71
C LEU A 80 -0.28 6.65 2.98
N ASP A 81 -1.32 7.20 3.61
CA ASP A 81 -2.11 8.30 3.04
C ASP A 81 -1.26 9.56 2.85
N ASP A 82 -0.40 9.88 3.81
CA ASP A 82 0.56 10.99 3.71
C ASP A 82 1.55 10.78 2.56
N ALA A 83 2.11 9.57 2.42
CA ALA A 83 3.04 9.23 1.36
C ALA A 83 2.39 9.33 -0.03
N ILE A 84 1.17 8.80 -0.18
CA ILE A 84 0.41 8.90 -1.42
C ILE A 84 0.12 10.37 -1.73
N THR A 85 -0.45 11.10 -0.78
CA THR A 85 -0.79 12.51 -0.96
C THR A 85 0.43 13.33 -1.36
N ARG A 86 1.59 13.11 -0.74
CA ARG A 86 2.84 13.81 -1.06
C ARG A 86 3.36 13.50 -2.46
N CYS A 87 3.21 12.27 -2.95
CA CYS A 87 3.77 11.85 -4.23
C CYS A 87 2.81 12.05 -5.41
N THR A 88 1.51 12.12 -5.15
CA THR A 88 0.49 12.21 -6.19
C THR A 88 -0.33 13.49 -6.16
N ASP A 89 -0.32 14.25 -5.05
CA ASP A 89 -1.23 15.38 -4.78
C ASP A 89 -2.73 14.98 -4.80
N LEU A 90 -3.03 13.70 -4.54
CA LEU A 90 -4.37 13.13 -4.62
C LEU A 90 -4.76 12.48 -3.31
N LYS A 91 -6.06 12.55 -2.98
CA LYS A 91 -6.62 11.81 -1.84
C LYS A 91 -6.79 10.33 -2.18
N ALA A 92 -6.41 9.47 -1.25
CA ALA A 92 -6.58 8.04 -1.39
C ALA A 92 -7.80 7.52 -0.63
N ARG A 93 -8.37 6.42 -1.13
CA ARG A 93 -9.14 5.49 -0.32
C ARG A 93 -8.26 4.28 -0.04
N ILE A 94 -7.92 4.06 1.23
CA ILE A 94 -7.09 2.92 1.65
C ILE A 94 -7.98 1.81 2.20
N ARG A 95 -7.70 0.56 1.81
CA ARG A 95 -8.29 -0.64 2.41
C ARG A 95 -7.22 -1.69 2.66
N CYS A 96 -7.17 -2.19 3.89
CA CYS A 96 -6.25 -3.23 4.31
C CYS A 96 -7.02 -4.55 4.53
N PHE A 97 -6.50 -5.64 3.95
CA PHE A 97 -7.09 -6.97 4.03
C PHE A 97 -6.09 -7.94 4.66
N GLY A 98 -6.40 -8.35 5.90
CA GLY A 98 -5.58 -9.30 6.64
C GLY A 98 -6.05 -10.74 6.43
N TYR A 99 -5.12 -11.63 6.11
CA TYR A 99 -5.37 -13.06 5.93
C TYR A 99 -4.67 -13.88 7.02
N ALA A 100 -5.39 -14.82 7.63
CA ALA A 100 -4.78 -15.79 8.54
C ALA A 100 -3.74 -16.64 7.79
N ALA A 101 -2.62 -16.98 8.43
CA ALA A 101 -1.55 -17.77 7.84
C ALA A 101 -1.99 -19.03 7.07
N PRO A 102 -2.92 -19.88 7.56
CA PRO A 102 -3.35 -21.07 6.82
C PRO A 102 -4.12 -20.78 5.53
N ASN A 103 -4.61 -19.55 5.35
CA ASN A 103 -5.37 -19.13 4.17
C ASN A 103 -4.49 -18.49 3.08
N ILE A 104 -3.18 -18.37 3.32
CA ILE A 104 -2.24 -17.79 2.37
C ILE A 104 -1.49 -18.92 1.66
N HIS A 105 -1.81 -19.11 0.39
CA HIS A 105 -1.09 -20.01 -0.50
C HIS A 105 -0.27 -19.15 -1.48
N ALA A 106 1.05 -19.07 -1.27
CA ALA A 106 1.95 -18.21 -2.05
C ALA A 106 3.24 -18.97 -2.43
N ARG A 107 3.88 -18.53 -3.51
CA ARG A 107 5.20 -19.01 -3.96
C ARG A 107 6.00 -17.81 -4.49
N ASN A 108 7.27 -17.78 -4.13
CA ASN A 108 8.24 -16.69 -4.35
C ASN A 108 7.94 -15.48 -3.49
#